data_AF-A0A8C6XKY5-F1
#
_entry.id   AF-A0A8C6XKY5-F1
#
_cell.length_a   1.000
_cell.length_b   1.000
_cell.length_c   1.000
_cell.angle_alpha   90.00
_cell.angle_beta   90.00
_cell.angle_gamma   90.00
#
_symmetry.space_group_name_H-M   'P 1'
#
loop_
_entity.id
_entity.type
_entity.pdbx_description
1 polymer ?
#
loop_
_entity_poly.entity_id
_entity_poly.type
_entity_poly.pdbx_seq_one_letter_code
_entity_poly.pdbx_strand_id
1 'polypeptide(L)'
;STPEINEKNAFYQQIFPSADHQYMGIINLLLHFKWTWIGAYTVNNENGQRFVQNVVPVFAKRGICFAFIEKFPKSSYSNGLIDSLEEGSKVYYEVMRSTVNVVVLHGETDHIILLRILSNRLKDDNIPLWNKNKIWIMIAQMDFTSAPLIRNIDLVFLHGALSFAIHSEKILGFQKFLQSKNPTLEKEDGFFRVICNGQEKLENLPTSVFEMQMTGHSYNIYNAAYVVAHALHDFHSSVRKYRAGDHETKLNFLKQPLWKVMS
;
A
#
# COMPACT_ATOMS: atom_id res chain seq x y z
N SER A 1 -4.71 -8.30 -5.77
CA SER A 1 -4.71 -9.48 -6.65
C SER A 1 -4.66 -9.03 -8.09
N THR A 2 -3.77 -9.59 -8.90
CA THR A 2 -3.78 -9.49 -10.36
C THR A 2 -5.10 -10.05 -10.91
N PRO A 3 -5.85 -9.30 -11.74
CA PRO A 3 -7.14 -9.78 -12.27
C PRO A 3 -6.95 -10.84 -13.37
N GLU A 4 -7.80 -11.87 -13.36
CA GLU A 4 -7.89 -12.89 -14.41
C GLU A 4 -8.13 -12.25 -15.79
N ILE A 5 -7.29 -12.61 -16.77
CA ILE A 5 -7.28 -12.06 -18.12
C ILE A 5 -8.60 -12.39 -18.82
N ASN A 6 -9.45 -11.37 -18.96
CA ASN A 6 -10.60 -11.33 -19.86
C ASN A 6 -10.40 -10.16 -20.84
N GLU A 7 -11.10 -10.05 -21.96
CA GLU A 7 -10.85 -9.00 -23.00
C GLU A 7 -10.79 -7.54 -22.46
N LYS A 8 -11.40 -7.28 -21.30
CA LYS A 8 -11.31 -6.00 -20.57
C LYS A 8 -9.93 -5.72 -19.91
N ASN A 9 -9.09 -6.73 -19.73
CA ASN A 9 -7.74 -6.62 -19.15
C ASN A 9 -6.65 -6.37 -20.19
N ALA A 10 -6.97 -6.35 -21.49
CA ALA A 10 -5.99 -6.08 -22.54
C ALA A 10 -5.34 -4.68 -22.41
N PHE A 11 -5.97 -3.76 -21.68
CA PHE A 11 -5.51 -2.39 -21.46
C PHE A 11 -5.10 -2.09 -20.01
N TYR A 12 -5.05 -3.10 -19.14
CA TYR A 12 -4.65 -2.90 -17.74
C TYR A 12 -3.17 -3.22 -17.55
N GLN A 13 -2.36 -2.20 -17.30
CA GLN A 13 -0.95 -2.37 -16.89
C GLN A 13 -0.75 -1.83 -15.48
N GLN A 14 -0.05 -2.61 -14.65
CA GLN A 14 0.24 -2.28 -13.26
C GLN A 14 1.75 -2.27 -13.04
N ILE A 15 2.27 -1.14 -12.54
CA ILE A 15 3.69 -0.98 -12.18
C ILE A 15 3.99 -1.63 -10.81
N PHE A 16 2.98 -1.72 -9.96
CA PHE A 16 3.10 -2.29 -8.62
C PHE A 16 3.40 -3.80 -8.67
N PRO A 17 4.34 -4.33 -7.87
CA PRO A 17 4.66 -5.76 -7.86
C PRO A 17 3.45 -6.66 -7.54
N SER A 18 3.41 -7.87 -8.12
CA SER A 18 2.36 -8.84 -7.77
C SER A 18 2.38 -9.17 -6.27
N ALA A 19 1.20 -9.20 -5.65
CA ALA A 19 1.01 -9.58 -4.26
C ALA A 19 1.55 -10.99 -3.95
N ASP A 20 1.61 -11.88 -4.95
CA ASP A 20 2.07 -13.26 -4.76
C ASP A 20 3.55 -13.31 -4.35
N HIS A 21 4.39 -12.51 -5.00
CA HIS A 21 5.81 -12.39 -4.63
C HIS A 21 5.98 -11.90 -3.20
N GLN A 22 5.06 -11.03 -2.78
CA GLN A 22 5.07 -10.46 -1.45
C GLN A 22 4.75 -11.50 -0.38
N TYR A 23 3.72 -12.33 -0.59
CA TYR A 23 3.41 -13.44 0.32
C TYR A 23 4.49 -14.51 0.33
N MET A 24 5.12 -14.80 -0.82
CA MET A 24 6.28 -15.70 -0.86
C MET A 24 7.47 -15.13 -0.07
N GLY A 25 7.69 -13.83 -0.14
CA GLY A 25 8.64 -13.12 0.72
C GLY A 25 8.32 -13.30 2.20
N ILE A 26 7.07 -13.08 2.61
CA ILE A 26 6.61 -13.27 3.99
C ILE A 26 6.81 -14.73 4.44
N ILE A 27 6.45 -15.71 3.61
CA ILE A 27 6.64 -17.13 3.93
C ILE A 27 8.13 -17.43 4.13
N ASN A 28 9.01 -16.97 3.25
CA ASN A 28 10.45 -17.18 3.37
C ASN A 28 11.02 -16.53 4.64
N LEU A 29 10.54 -15.33 4.99
CA LEU A 29 10.90 -14.64 6.23
C LEU A 29 10.49 -15.46 7.46
N LEU A 30 9.25 -15.94 7.50
CA LEU A 30 8.72 -16.76 8.59
C LEU A 30 9.53 -18.06 8.75
N LEU A 31 9.83 -18.74 7.64
CA LEU A 31 10.63 -19.97 7.64
C LEU A 31 12.06 -19.73 8.10
N HIS A 32 12.67 -18.60 7.71
CA HIS A 32 14.01 -18.22 8.15
C HIS A 32 14.09 -18.10 9.68
N PHE A 33 13.10 -17.45 10.30
CA PHE A 33 12.99 -17.32 11.75
C PHE A 33 12.35 -18.54 12.45
N LYS A 34 11.96 -19.57 11.68
CA LYS A 34 11.28 -20.77 12.16
C LYS A 34 9.95 -20.46 12.88
N TRP A 35 9.28 -19.38 12.49
CA TRP A 35 7.96 -19.02 12.98
C TRP A 35 6.88 -19.77 12.21
N THR A 36 6.44 -20.90 12.77
CA THR A 36 5.44 -21.79 12.15
C THR A 36 4.05 -21.67 12.78
N TRP A 37 3.91 -20.97 13.91
CA TRP A 37 2.65 -20.76 14.59
C TRP A 37 2.36 -19.26 14.70
N ILE A 38 1.50 -18.75 13.82
CA ILE A 38 1.29 -17.31 13.63
C ILE A 38 -0.20 -16.94 13.72
N GLY A 39 -0.48 -15.66 13.82
CA GLY A 39 -1.83 -15.11 13.70
C GLY A 39 -2.00 -14.39 12.37
N ALA A 40 -3.25 -14.25 11.93
CA ALA A 40 -3.60 -13.33 10.86
C ALA A 40 -4.61 -12.31 11.36
N TYR A 41 -4.45 -11.09 10.86
CA TYR A 41 -5.39 -10.01 11.02
C TYR A 41 -5.78 -9.52 9.63
N THR A 42 -7.05 -9.70 9.23
CA THR A 42 -7.50 -9.44 7.86
C THR A 42 -8.70 -8.51 7.78
N VAL A 43 -8.86 -7.78 6.68
CA VAL A 43 -10.07 -6.99 6.41
C VAL A 43 -11.32 -7.86 6.21
N ASN A 44 -12.49 -7.43 6.69
CA ASN A 44 -13.77 -8.11 6.45
C ASN A 44 -14.44 -7.62 5.15
N ASN A 45 -13.80 -7.89 4.01
CA ASN A 45 -14.32 -7.64 2.68
C ASN A 45 -13.87 -8.74 1.70
N GLU A 46 -14.15 -8.57 0.41
CA GLU A 46 -13.73 -9.51 -0.64
C GLU A 46 -12.21 -9.71 -0.69
N ASN A 47 -11.41 -8.68 -0.43
CA ASN A 47 -9.95 -8.77 -0.42
C ASN A 47 -9.48 -9.69 0.73
N GLY A 48 -10.03 -9.54 1.92
CA GLY A 48 -9.71 -10.42 3.04
C GLY A 48 -10.23 -11.84 2.84
N GLN A 49 -11.42 -11.99 2.24
CA GLN A 49 -11.93 -13.32 1.89
C GLN A 49 -11.02 -14.03 0.88
N ARG A 50 -10.53 -13.32 -0.14
CA ARG A 50 -9.55 -13.86 -1.10
C ARG A 50 -8.23 -14.22 -0.43
N PHE A 51 -7.75 -13.42 0.53
CA PHE A 51 -6.56 -13.78 1.31
C PHE A 51 -6.76 -15.10 2.06
N VAL A 52 -7.88 -15.26 2.77
CA VAL A 52 -8.17 -16.50 3.49
C VAL A 52 -8.34 -17.69 2.56
N GLN A 53 -8.97 -17.51 1.39
CA GLN A 53 -9.22 -18.60 0.44
C GLN A 53 -7.98 -19.00 -0.37
N ASN A 54 -7.17 -18.03 -0.80
CA ASN A 54 -6.13 -18.26 -1.79
C ASN A 54 -4.71 -18.22 -1.20
N VAL A 55 -4.50 -17.42 -0.16
CA VAL A 55 -3.16 -17.16 0.39
C VAL A 55 -2.89 -18.02 1.63
N VAL A 56 -3.82 -18.08 2.58
CA VAL A 56 -3.68 -18.89 3.80
C VAL A 56 -3.34 -20.37 3.50
N PRO A 57 -3.95 -21.05 2.51
CA PRO A 57 -3.57 -22.42 2.16
C PRO A 57 -2.12 -22.55 1.66
N VAL A 58 -1.54 -21.51 1.07
CA VAL A 58 -0.14 -21.51 0.61
C VAL A 58 0.82 -21.53 1.80
N PHE A 59 0.51 -20.81 2.88
CA PHE A 59 1.27 -20.87 4.13
C PHE A 59 1.20 -22.27 4.76
N ALA A 60 0.00 -22.85 4.81
CA ALA A 60 -0.22 -24.21 5.35
C ALA A 60 0.58 -25.27 4.57
N LYS A 61 0.58 -25.19 3.23
CA LYS A 61 1.40 -26.06 2.36
C LYS A 61 2.91 -25.95 2.63
N ARG A 62 3.35 -24.86 3.26
CA ARG A 62 4.75 -24.60 3.61
C ARG A 62 5.06 -24.86 5.08
N GLY A 63 4.13 -25.47 5.82
CA GLY A 63 4.32 -25.84 7.23
C GLY A 63 4.08 -24.71 8.23
N ILE A 64 3.40 -23.63 7.82
CA ILE A 64 3.02 -22.51 8.69
C ILE A 64 1.52 -22.58 8.97
N CYS A 65 1.15 -22.63 10.24
CA CYS A 65 -0.23 -22.71 10.70
C CYS A 65 -0.67 -21.39 11.32
N PHE A 66 -1.94 -21.04 11.08
CA PHE A 66 -2.59 -19.91 11.73
C PHE A 66 -3.32 -20.39 12.99
N ALA A 67 -2.93 -19.85 14.14
CA ALA A 67 -3.60 -20.06 15.42
C ALA A 67 -4.97 -19.40 15.46
N PHE A 68 -5.08 -18.25 14.80
CA PHE A 68 -6.31 -17.50 14.61
C PHE A 68 -6.21 -16.71 13.31
N ILE A 69 -7.37 -16.39 12.75
CA ILE A 69 -7.53 -15.49 11.61
C ILE A 69 -8.65 -14.54 11.97
N GLU A 70 -8.27 -13.41 12.57
CA GLU A 70 -9.23 -12.44 13.02
C GLU A 70 -9.57 -11.45 11.91
N LYS A 71 -10.87 -11.11 11.84
CA LYS A 71 -11.40 -10.20 10.83
C LYS A 71 -11.69 -8.85 11.46
N PHE A 72 -11.29 -7.82 10.76
CA PHE A 72 -11.51 -6.45 11.14
C PHE A 72 -12.95 -6.02 10.80
N PRO A 73 -13.67 -5.31 11.68
CA PRO A 73 -15.03 -4.87 11.42
C PRO A 73 -15.12 -3.97 10.18
N LYS A 74 -16.17 -4.13 9.39
CA LYS A 74 -16.37 -3.29 8.21
C LYS A 74 -16.79 -1.88 8.66
N SER A 75 -16.07 -0.84 8.21
CA SER A 75 -16.50 0.55 8.42
C SER A 75 -17.81 0.80 7.67
N SER A 76 -18.91 1.01 8.39
CA SER A 76 -20.22 1.37 7.82
C SER A 76 -20.42 2.89 7.87
N TYR A 77 -20.88 3.48 6.76
CA TYR A 77 -20.90 4.93 6.54
C TYR A 77 -21.89 5.74 7.41
N SER A 78 -22.78 5.09 8.16
CA SER A 78 -23.77 5.75 9.02
C SER A 78 -23.72 5.15 10.43
N ASN A 79 -23.33 5.96 11.43
CA ASN A 79 -22.98 5.59 12.82
C ASN A 79 -21.75 4.68 13.02
N GLY A 80 -21.13 4.19 11.94
CA GLY A 80 -20.21 3.06 12.00
C GLY A 80 -18.80 3.30 12.54
N LEU A 81 -18.36 4.53 12.85
CA LEU A 81 -17.05 4.71 13.51
C LEU A 81 -17.06 4.21 14.95
N ILE A 82 -18.12 4.48 15.72
CA ILE A 82 -18.22 4.03 17.12
C ILE A 82 -18.40 2.51 17.17
N ASP A 83 -19.27 1.97 16.32
CA ASP A 83 -19.50 0.51 16.24
C ASP A 83 -18.25 -0.23 15.77
N SER A 84 -17.54 0.29 14.77
CA SER A 84 -16.25 -0.27 14.32
C SER A 84 -15.16 -0.18 15.38
N LEU A 85 -15.19 0.87 16.21
CA LEU A 85 -14.28 0.99 17.34
C LEU A 85 -14.59 -0.03 18.44
N GLU A 86 -15.86 -0.27 18.76
CA GLU A 86 -16.25 -1.26 19.77
C GLU A 86 -15.94 -2.68 19.28
N GLU A 87 -16.40 -3.06 18.09
CA GLU A 87 -16.11 -4.37 17.51
C GLU A 87 -14.60 -4.55 17.31
N GLY A 88 -13.92 -3.52 16.79
CA GLY A 88 -12.48 -3.53 16.58
C GLY A 88 -11.70 -3.67 17.88
N SER A 89 -12.19 -3.06 18.97
CA SER A 89 -11.59 -3.23 20.29
C SER A 89 -11.67 -4.67 20.77
N LYS A 90 -12.82 -5.35 20.63
CA LYS A 90 -12.99 -6.77 21.02
C LYS A 90 -11.99 -7.66 20.29
N VAL A 91 -11.94 -7.54 18.97
CA VAL A 91 -11.03 -8.34 18.13
C VAL A 91 -9.56 -8.01 18.44
N TYR A 92 -9.22 -6.72 18.64
CA TYR A 92 -7.87 -6.33 19.04
C TYR A 92 -7.47 -6.92 20.40
N TYR A 93 -8.39 -6.92 21.38
CA TYR A 93 -8.15 -7.56 22.67
C TYR A 93 -7.87 -9.05 22.56
N GLU A 94 -8.58 -9.77 21.69
CA GLU A 94 -8.36 -11.20 21.46
C GLU A 94 -6.96 -11.46 20.89
N VAL A 95 -6.55 -10.68 19.87
CA VAL A 95 -5.20 -10.75 19.30
C VAL A 95 -4.15 -10.44 20.35
N MET A 96 -4.33 -9.37 21.12
CA MET A 96 -3.37 -8.99 22.16
C MET A 96 -3.33 -10.04 23.29
N ARG A 97 -4.44 -10.62 23.72
CA ARG A 97 -4.49 -11.66 24.76
C ARG A 97 -3.85 -12.98 24.31
N SER A 98 -3.88 -13.32 23.02
CA SER A 98 -3.28 -14.54 22.50
C SER A 98 -1.79 -14.71 22.86
N THR A 99 -1.31 -15.95 22.99
CA THR A 99 0.11 -16.30 23.22
C THR A 99 0.97 -16.22 21.94
N VAL A 100 0.33 -15.98 20.79
CA VAL A 100 0.97 -15.88 19.49
C VAL A 100 1.67 -14.54 19.35
N ASN A 101 2.96 -14.53 19.06
CA ASN A 101 3.74 -13.30 19.00
C ASN A 101 3.77 -12.69 17.59
N VAL A 102 3.70 -13.51 16.55
CA VAL A 102 3.84 -13.07 15.15
C VAL A 102 2.48 -12.99 14.50
N VAL A 103 2.11 -11.83 13.96
CA VAL A 103 0.80 -11.59 13.37
C VAL A 103 0.96 -10.97 11.99
N VAL A 104 0.47 -11.66 10.95
CA VAL A 104 0.43 -11.13 9.59
C VAL A 104 -0.78 -10.20 9.45
N LEU A 105 -0.53 -8.96 9.07
CA LEU A 105 -1.55 -7.94 8.86
C LEU A 105 -1.85 -7.80 7.36
N HIS A 106 -3.04 -8.26 6.95
CA HIS A 106 -3.57 -8.15 5.59
C HIS A 106 -4.75 -7.18 5.56
N GLY A 107 -4.51 -5.92 5.21
CA GLY A 107 -5.56 -4.91 5.24
C GLY A 107 -5.22 -3.69 4.40
N GLU A 108 -6.09 -2.69 4.55
CA GLU A 108 -5.98 -1.38 3.89
C GLU A 108 -5.53 -0.32 4.90
N THR A 109 -5.22 0.89 4.43
CA THR A 109 -4.70 2.00 5.24
C THR A 109 -5.56 2.32 6.47
N ASP A 110 -6.89 2.26 6.34
CA ASP A 110 -7.83 2.56 7.43
C ASP A 110 -7.66 1.62 8.65
N HIS A 111 -7.07 0.44 8.44
CA HIS A 111 -6.84 -0.54 9.50
C HIS A 111 -5.68 -0.11 10.41
N ILE A 112 -4.63 0.48 9.83
CA ILE A 112 -3.50 1.03 10.58
C ILE A 112 -3.98 2.17 11.47
N ILE A 113 -4.89 3.01 10.95
CA ILE A 113 -5.54 4.07 11.70
C ILE A 113 -6.26 3.51 12.93
N LEU A 114 -7.09 2.48 12.78
CA LEU A 114 -7.83 1.92 13.92
C LEU A 114 -6.90 1.24 14.92
N LEU A 115 -5.93 0.44 14.45
CA LEU A 115 -4.96 -0.22 15.32
C LEU A 115 -4.18 0.80 16.17
N ARG A 116 -3.84 1.94 15.58
CA ARG A 116 -3.21 3.07 16.28
C ARG A 116 -4.12 3.66 17.36
N ILE A 117 -5.40 3.90 17.05
CA ILE A 117 -6.38 4.40 18.03
C ILE A 117 -6.60 3.39 19.17
N LEU A 118 -6.75 2.11 18.84
CA LEU A 118 -6.99 1.05 19.83
C LEU A 118 -5.78 0.83 20.71
N SER A 119 -4.57 0.80 20.15
CA SER A 119 -3.34 0.70 20.92
C SER A 119 -3.16 1.88 21.88
N ASN A 120 -3.45 3.11 21.44
CA ASN A 120 -3.32 4.27 22.30
C ASN A 120 -4.33 4.25 23.44
N ARG A 121 -5.58 3.79 23.19
CA ARG A 121 -6.56 3.59 24.26
C ARG A 121 -6.09 2.60 25.31
N LEU A 122 -5.51 1.47 24.92
CA LEU A 122 -4.95 0.52 25.90
C LEU A 122 -3.87 1.16 26.77
N LYS A 123 -3.06 2.04 26.19
CA LYS A 123 -2.00 2.76 26.87
C LYS A 123 -2.57 3.81 27.84
N ASP A 124 -3.51 4.64 27.39
CA ASP A 124 -4.16 5.67 28.20
C ASP A 124 -4.91 5.07 29.39
N ASP A 125 -5.59 3.93 29.17
CA ASP A 125 -6.33 3.20 30.21
C ASP A 125 -5.41 2.33 31.10
N ASN A 126 -4.09 2.36 30.89
CA ASN A 126 -3.09 1.53 31.59
C ASN A 126 -3.40 0.02 31.59
N ILE A 127 -4.04 -0.48 30.54
CA ILE A 127 -4.39 -1.90 30.41
C ILE A 127 -3.11 -2.69 30.06
N PRO A 128 -2.67 -3.68 30.85
CA PRO A 128 -1.38 -4.38 30.66
C PRO A 128 -1.14 -5.03 29.29
N LEU A 129 -2.14 -5.06 28.42
CA LEU A 129 -1.99 -5.55 27.04
C LEU A 129 -1.24 -4.56 26.13
N TRP A 130 -1.17 -3.26 26.48
CA TRP A 130 -0.52 -2.25 25.61
C TRP A 130 0.98 -2.46 25.45
N ASN A 131 1.66 -3.04 26.45
CA ASN A 131 3.10 -3.32 26.42
C ASN A 131 3.43 -4.76 25.98
N LYS A 132 2.42 -5.53 25.57
CA LYS A 132 2.63 -6.91 25.13
C LYS A 132 3.19 -6.91 23.72
N ASN A 133 4.40 -7.47 23.58
CA ASN A 133 5.09 -7.49 22.31
C ASN A 133 4.37 -8.37 21.29
N LYS A 134 4.01 -7.77 20.15
CA LYS A 134 3.57 -8.45 18.92
C LYS A 134 4.50 -8.03 17.80
N ILE A 135 4.94 -8.99 16.99
CA ILE A 135 5.69 -8.77 15.77
C ILE A 135 4.68 -8.73 14.63
N TRP A 136 4.34 -7.52 14.19
CA TRP A 136 3.46 -7.31 13.05
C TRP A 136 4.23 -7.50 11.74
N ILE A 137 3.73 -8.38 10.87
CA ILE A 137 4.26 -8.54 9.51
C ILE A 137 3.26 -7.91 8.55
N MET A 138 3.67 -6.80 7.94
CA MET A 138 2.78 -5.97 7.13
C MET A 138 3.02 -6.13 5.64
N ILE A 139 1.96 -5.89 4.87
CA ILE A 139 2.06 -5.83 3.42
C ILE A 139 2.57 -4.47 2.91
N ALA A 140 3.24 -4.47 1.75
CA ALA A 140 3.87 -3.31 1.14
C ALA A 140 2.89 -2.21 0.68
N GLN A 141 1.60 -2.53 0.62
CA GLN A 141 0.53 -1.62 0.25
C GLN A 141 0.01 -0.76 1.41
N MET A 142 0.57 -0.92 2.62
CA MET A 142 0.14 -0.16 3.79
C MET A 142 0.73 1.25 3.80
N ASP A 143 -0.14 2.24 3.99
CA ASP A 143 0.24 3.63 4.17
C ASP A 143 0.17 4.01 5.66
N PHE A 144 1.15 4.78 6.12
CA PHE A 144 1.28 5.29 7.50
C PHE A 144 0.98 6.79 7.59
N THR A 145 0.57 7.41 6.48
CA THR A 145 0.26 8.83 6.41
C THR A 145 -0.87 9.16 7.38
N SER A 146 -0.60 10.11 8.26
CA SER A 146 -1.47 10.46 9.38
C SER A 146 -2.51 11.48 8.94
N ALA A 147 -3.78 11.07 8.99
CA ALA A 147 -4.89 12.02 8.93
C ALA A 147 -4.75 13.06 10.08
N PRO A 148 -5.22 14.31 9.91
CA PRO A 148 -5.07 15.38 10.89
C PRO A 148 -5.44 15.00 12.33
N LEU A 149 -6.46 14.15 12.50
CA LEU A 149 -6.97 13.70 13.81
C LEU A 149 -6.03 12.76 14.56
N ILE A 150 -5.08 12.11 13.88
CA ILE A 150 -4.27 11.00 14.42
C ILE A 150 -2.78 11.38 14.48
N ARG A 151 -2.41 12.60 14.03
CA ARG A 151 -1.01 13.06 13.92
C ARG A 151 -0.20 12.91 15.21
N ASN A 152 -0.82 13.13 16.36
CA ASN A 152 -0.14 13.12 17.67
C ASN A 152 -0.16 11.76 18.38
N ILE A 153 -0.82 10.74 17.81
CA ILE A 153 -0.91 9.41 18.42
C ILE A 153 0.38 8.65 18.12
N ASP A 154 1.01 7.96 19.07
CA ASP A 154 2.26 7.26 18.76
C ASP A 154 2.04 6.00 17.89
N LEU A 155 3.13 5.43 17.36
CA LEU A 155 3.14 4.17 16.61
C LEU A 155 3.75 3.04 17.44
N VAL A 156 3.61 3.08 18.77
CA VAL A 156 4.29 2.12 19.68
C VAL A 156 3.88 0.67 19.39
N PHE A 157 2.66 0.43 18.91
CA PHE A 157 2.22 -0.93 18.54
C PHE A 157 3.03 -1.55 17.38
N LEU A 158 3.68 -0.73 16.55
CA LEU A 158 4.54 -1.18 15.45
C LEU A 158 5.99 -1.39 15.87
N HIS A 159 6.31 -1.29 17.16
CA HIS A 159 7.68 -1.52 17.63
C HIS A 159 8.12 -2.95 17.29
N GLY A 160 9.18 -3.08 16.49
CA GLY A 160 9.68 -4.36 16.00
C GLY A 160 8.86 -4.99 14.86
N ALA A 161 7.95 -4.23 14.23
CA ALA A 161 7.23 -4.68 13.04
C ALA A 161 8.17 -4.87 11.84
N LEU A 162 7.83 -5.83 10.98
CA LEU A 162 8.52 -6.14 9.74
C LEU A 162 7.58 -5.86 8.56
N SER A 163 8.06 -5.20 7.53
CA SER A 163 7.29 -4.95 6.31
C SER A 163 8.16 -5.13 5.07
N PHE A 164 7.50 -5.43 3.95
CA PHE A 164 8.14 -5.34 2.65
C PHE A 164 8.00 -3.92 2.13
N ALA A 165 9.11 -3.33 1.70
CA ALA A 165 9.10 -2.04 1.04
C ALA A 165 9.01 -2.25 -0.48
N ILE A 166 8.22 -1.42 -1.15
CA ILE A 166 8.25 -1.32 -2.61
C ILE A 166 9.57 -0.65 -2.98
N HIS A 167 10.24 -1.18 -4.00
CA HIS A 167 11.45 -0.57 -4.51
C HIS A 167 11.18 0.87 -5.00
N SER A 168 12.00 1.80 -4.54
CA SER A 168 12.05 3.17 -5.06
C SER A 168 13.49 3.59 -5.29
N GLU A 169 13.67 4.46 -6.27
CA GLU A 169 14.94 5.15 -6.49
C GLU A 169 14.79 6.66 -6.27
N LYS A 170 15.91 7.29 -5.92
CA LYS A 170 15.95 8.74 -5.75
C LYS A 170 15.88 9.41 -7.12
N ILE A 171 14.79 10.14 -7.35
CA ILE A 171 14.65 10.99 -8.54
C ILE A 171 15.25 12.36 -8.26
N LEU A 172 16.24 12.75 -9.06
CA LEU A 172 16.87 14.06 -8.98
C LEU A 172 15.84 15.15 -9.26
N GLY A 173 15.79 16.16 -8.39
CA GLY A 173 14.88 17.30 -8.53
C GLY A 173 13.48 17.09 -7.95
N PHE A 174 13.09 15.87 -7.54
CA PHE A 174 11.75 15.64 -6.96
C PHE A 174 11.47 16.48 -5.72
N GLN A 175 12.42 16.51 -4.77
CA GLN A 175 12.29 17.35 -3.58
C GLN A 175 12.19 18.84 -3.91
N LYS A 176 13.00 19.31 -4.88
CA LYS A 176 12.96 20.71 -5.36
C LYS A 176 11.62 21.05 -6.02
N PHE A 177 11.07 20.10 -6.78
CA PHE A 177 9.74 20.22 -7.37
C PHE A 177 8.67 20.37 -6.29
N LEU A 178 8.67 19.52 -5.26
CA LEU A 178 7.74 19.64 -4.13
C LEU A 178 7.90 20.98 -3.39
N GLN A 179 9.12 21.44 -3.15
CA GLN A 179 9.40 22.73 -2.51
C GLN A 179 8.90 23.92 -3.34
N SER A 180 8.84 23.78 -4.67
CA SER A 180 8.34 24.85 -5.56
C SER A 180 6.83 25.00 -5.56
N LYS A 181 6.10 24.01 -5.01
CA LYS A 181 4.63 24.05 -4.92
C LYS A 181 4.19 24.94 -3.76
N ASN A 182 3.35 25.93 -4.08
CA ASN A 182 2.72 26.79 -3.09
C ASN A 182 1.20 26.57 -3.10
N PRO A 183 0.61 26.06 -1.99
CA PRO A 183 -0.83 25.79 -1.86
C PRO A 183 -1.76 26.98 -2.15
N THR A 184 -1.25 28.22 -2.11
CA THR A 184 -2.06 29.43 -2.35
C THR A 184 -2.04 29.96 -3.78
N LEU A 185 -1.04 29.58 -4.59
CA LEU A 185 -0.88 30.10 -5.96
C LEU A 185 -1.48 29.17 -7.03
N GLU A 186 -1.59 27.88 -6.74
CA GLU A 186 -2.18 26.92 -7.66
C GLU A 186 -3.71 26.93 -7.55
N LYS A 187 -4.34 27.81 -8.34
CA LYS A 187 -5.82 27.89 -8.49
C LYS A 187 -6.46 26.61 -9.07
N GLU A 188 -5.65 25.68 -9.59
CA GLU A 188 -6.13 24.49 -10.30
C GLU A 188 -6.28 23.24 -9.41
N ASP A 189 -5.50 23.10 -8.34
CA ASP A 189 -5.59 21.93 -7.46
C ASP A 189 -6.58 22.15 -6.31
N GLY A 190 -7.83 21.76 -6.55
CA GLY A 190 -8.92 21.79 -5.55
C GLY A 190 -8.65 21.00 -4.27
N PHE A 191 -7.56 20.23 -4.22
CA PHE A 191 -7.13 19.43 -3.07
C PHE A 191 -6.55 20.25 -1.90
N PHE A 192 -5.96 21.42 -2.16
CA PHE A 192 -5.26 22.21 -1.13
C PHE A 192 -6.15 23.19 -0.34
N ARG A 193 -7.47 23.15 -0.53
CA ARG A 193 -8.41 24.13 0.05
C ARG A 193 -8.76 23.95 1.53
N VAL A 194 -7.89 23.32 2.33
CA VAL A 194 -8.14 23.11 3.77
C VAL A 194 -7.10 23.84 4.62
N ILE A 195 -7.57 24.89 5.29
CA ILE A 195 -6.99 25.58 6.47
C ILE A 195 -5.46 25.69 6.45
N CYS A 196 -4.91 26.41 5.49
CA CYS A 196 -3.52 26.85 5.49
C CYS A 196 -3.48 28.36 5.24
N ASN A 197 -2.62 29.09 5.94
CA ASN A 197 -2.44 30.53 5.77
C ASN A 197 -1.58 30.88 4.56
N GLY A 198 -0.98 29.88 3.90
CA GLY A 198 -0.18 30.01 2.69
C GLY A 198 1.28 30.39 2.92
N GLN A 199 1.68 30.51 4.19
CA GLN A 199 3.05 30.77 4.60
C GLN A 199 3.76 29.49 5.03
N GLU A 200 3.03 28.37 5.16
CA GLU A 200 3.58 27.09 5.54
C GLU A 200 4.47 26.53 4.43
N LYS A 201 5.60 25.92 4.84
CA LYS A 201 6.47 25.18 3.92
C LYS A 201 6.28 23.69 4.14
N LEU A 202 6.13 22.93 3.05
CA LEU A 202 5.98 21.48 3.08
C LEU A 202 7.17 20.79 3.77
N GLU A 203 8.38 21.32 3.63
CA GLU A 203 9.60 20.80 4.25
C GLU A 203 9.61 20.86 5.78
N ASN A 204 8.75 21.69 6.39
CA ASN A 204 8.64 21.81 7.84
C ASN A 204 7.61 20.83 8.43
N LEU A 205 6.85 20.12 7.58
CA LEU A 205 5.87 19.17 8.05
C LEU A 205 6.57 17.88 8.51
N PRO A 206 6.07 17.21 9.57
CA PRO A 206 6.55 15.88 9.93
C PRO A 206 6.34 14.90 8.77
N THR A 207 7.26 13.95 8.60
CA THR A 207 7.15 12.88 7.60
C THR A 207 5.84 12.10 7.69
N SER A 208 5.31 11.92 8.91
CA SER A 208 4.00 11.29 9.13
C SER A 208 2.83 12.06 8.54
N VAL A 209 3.02 13.34 8.19
CA VAL A 209 2.03 14.22 7.58
C VAL A 209 2.28 14.39 6.09
N PHE A 210 3.54 14.60 5.69
CA PHE A 210 3.91 14.75 4.30
C PHE A 210 5.34 14.28 4.06
N GLU A 211 5.52 13.30 3.17
CA GLU A 211 6.83 12.78 2.80
C GLU A 211 7.44 13.62 1.68
N MET A 212 8.54 14.31 1.97
CA MET A 212 9.29 15.11 0.98
C MET A 212 10.20 14.25 0.08
N GLN A 213 10.38 12.97 0.43
CA GLN A 213 11.19 12.01 -0.30
C GLN A 213 10.35 11.14 -1.23
N MET A 214 11.01 10.52 -2.21
CA MET A 214 10.35 9.61 -3.14
C MET A 214 9.98 8.29 -2.45
N THR A 215 8.70 8.10 -2.17
CA THR A 215 8.18 6.81 -1.67
C THR A 215 8.07 5.78 -2.79
N GLY A 216 7.97 4.49 -2.46
CA GLY A 216 7.64 3.45 -3.42
C GLY A 216 6.32 3.67 -4.16
N HIS A 217 5.32 4.24 -3.49
CA HIS A 217 4.05 4.61 -4.13
C HIS A 217 4.23 5.75 -5.13
N SER A 218 4.89 6.84 -4.72
CA SER A 218 5.20 7.98 -5.60
C SER A 218 6.06 7.56 -6.80
N TYR A 219 7.03 6.66 -6.57
CA TYR A 219 7.90 6.14 -7.61
C TYR A 219 7.13 5.29 -8.63
N ASN A 220 6.19 4.46 -8.19
CA ASN A 220 5.31 3.71 -9.09
C ASN A 220 4.43 4.64 -9.94
N ILE A 221 3.92 5.74 -9.37
CA ILE A 221 3.16 6.75 -10.12
C ILE A 221 4.05 7.43 -11.16
N TYR A 222 5.26 7.84 -10.75
CA TYR A 222 6.24 8.41 -11.67
C TYR A 222 6.54 7.46 -12.84
N ASN A 223 6.83 6.19 -12.54
CA ASN A 223 7.11 5.17 -13.54
C ASN A 223 5.92 4.90 -14.45
N ALA A 224 4.69 4.93 -13.94
CA ALA A 224 3.49 4.78 -14.77
C ALA A 224 3.39 5.91 -15.81
N ALA A 225 3.56 7.17 -15.38
CA ALA A 225 3.58 8.31 -16.29
C ALA A 225 4.75 8.22 -17.29
N TYR A 226 5.92 7.80 -16.83
CA TYR A 226 7.11 7.62 -17.64
C TYR A 226 6.92 6.56 -18.73
N VAL A 227 6.37 5.39 -18.40
CA VAL A 227 6.08 4.31 -19.36
C VAL A 227 5.11 4.78 -20.45
N VAL A 228 4.04 5.49 -20.08
CA VAL A 228 3.09 6.04 -21.07
C VAL A 228 3.78 7.06 -21.98
N ALA A 229 4.60 7.96 -21.42
CA ALA A 229 5.33 8.95 -22.20
C ALA A 229 6.29 8.30 -23.20
N HIS A 230 7.01 7.24 -22.79
CA HIS A 230 7.89 6.47 -23.67
C HIS A 230 7.14 5.75 -24.78
N ALA A 231 6.04 5.06 -24.45
CA ALA A 231 5.21 4.40 -25.46
C ALA A 231 4.69 5.40 -26.52
N LEU A 232 4.27 6.59 -26.11
CA LEU A 232 3.85 7.66 -27.01
C LEU A 232 5.01 8.21 -27.85
N HIS A 233 6.19 8.38 -27.24
CA HIS A 233 7.39 8.84 -27.95
C HIS A 233 7.81 7.85 -29.04
N ASP A 234 7.84 6.57 -28.73
CA ASP A 234 8.22 5.50 -29.67
C ASP A 234 7.21 5.37 -30.81
N PHE A 235 5.91 5.46 -30.49
CA PHE A 235 4.86 5.52 -31.50
C PHE A 235 5.05 6.70 -32.45
N HIS A 236 5.28 7.91 -31.90
CA HIS A 236 5.45 9.11 -32.72
C HIS A 236 6.73 9.06 -33.57
N SER A 237 7.84 8.57 -33.01
CA SER A 237 9.10 8.36 -33.72
C SER A 237 8.92 7.40 -34.91
N SER A 238 8.20 6.31 -34.68
CA SER A 238 7.91 5.30 -35.71
C SER A 238 7.02 5.84 -36.84
N VAL A 239 5.97 6.59 -36.50
CA VAL A 239 5.11 7.28 -37.48
C VAL A 239 5.90 8.30 -38.31
N ARG A 240 6.84 9.02 -37.68
CA ARG A 240 7.70 9.99 -38.37
C ARG A 240 8.63 9.29 -39.36
N LYS A 241 9.23 8.15 -38.99
CA LYS A 241 10.07 7.34 -39.89
C LYS A 241 9.27 6.76 -41.06
N TYR A 242 8.05 6.29 -40.80
CA TYR A 242 7.13 5.83 -41.85
C TYR A 242 6.81 6.95 -42.86
N ARG A 243 6.51 8.17 -42.38
CA ARG A 243 6.24 9.33 -43.24
C ARG A 243 7.47 9.83 -44.00
N ALA A 244 8.68 9.57 -43.50
CA ALA A 244 9.94 9.94 -44.15
C ALA A 244 10.37 8.98 -45.28
N GLY A 245 9.61 7.92 -45.57
CA GLY A 245 9.76 7.13 -46.80
C GLY A 245 10.67 5.90 -46.73
N ASP A 246 11.13 5.48 -45.54
CA ASP A 246 11.96 4.29 -45.39
C ASP A 246 11.18 2.99 -45.72
N HIS A 247 11.62 2.27 -46.76
CA HIS A 247 10.83 1.24 -47.44
C HIS A 247 10.76 -0.09 -46.68
N GLU A 248 11.76 -0.40 -45.86
CA GLU A 248 11.84 -1.62 -45.05
C GLU A 248 10.85 -1.57 -43.86
N THR A 249 10.64 -0.36 -43.32
CA THR A 249 9.71 -0.09 -42.23
C THR A 249 8.23 -0.12 -42.67
N LYS A 250 7.92 0.13 -43.95
CA LYS A 250 6.55 0.08 -44.51
C LYS A 250 5.90 -1.31 -44.44
N LEU A 251 6.68 -2.39 -44.55
CA LEU A 251 6.14 -3.76 -44.61
C LEU A 251 5.87 -4.35 -43.20
N ASN A 252 6.62 -3.92 -42.20
CA ASN A 252 6.49 -4.40 -40.81
C ASN A 252 5.34 -3.72 -40.06
N PHE A 253 5.03 -2.45 -40.37
CA PHE A 253 3.95 -1.69 -39.72
C PHE A 253 2.54 -2.20 -40.03
N LEU A 254 2.32 -2.74 -41.24
CA LEU A 254 1.02 -3.27 -41.68
C LEU A 254 0.72 -4.69 -41.16
N LYS A 255 1.71 -5.36 -40.56
CA LYS A 255 1.60 -6.75 -40.07
C LYS A 255 1.56 -6.88 -38.55
N GLN A 256 1.75 -5.79 -37.80
CA GLN A 256 1.76 -5.85 -36.34
C GLN A 256 0.44 -5.33 -35.76
N PRO A 257 -0.32 -6.17 -35.03
CA PRO A 257 -1.45 -5.67 -34.28
C PRO A 257 -0.95 -4.75 -33.16
N LEU A 258 -1.62 -3.59 -33.00
CA LEU A 258 -1.23 -2.46 -32.14
C LEU A 258 -0.82 -2.82 -30.70
N TRP A 259 -1.24 -3.98 -30.17
CA TRP A 259 -0.90 -4.43 -28.82
C TRP A 259 0.53 -4.98 -28.67
N LYS A 260 1.25 -5.26 -29.76
CA LYS A 260 2.65 -5.74 -29.71
C LYS A 260 3.72 -4.65 -29.57
N VAL A 261 3.33 -3.38 -29.62
CA VAL A 261 4.26 -2.24 -29.46
C VAL A 261 4.42 -1.84 -27.98
N MET A 262 3.71 -2.52 -27.06
CA MET A 262 3.68 -2.19 -25.63
C MET A 262 4.39 -3.22 -24.73
N SER A 263 5.35 -3.99 -25.26
CA SER A 263 6.20 -4.92 -24.48
C SER A 263 7.68 -4.68 -24.70
#